data_AF-A0A0B7MCV5-F1
#
_entry.id   AF-A0A0B7MCV5-F1
#
_cell.length_a   1.000
_cell.length_b   1.000
_cell.length_c   1.000
_cell.angle_alpha   90.00
_cell.angle_beta   90.00
_cell.angle_gamma   90.00
#
_symmetry.space_group_name_H-M   'P 1'
#
loop_
_entity.id
_entity.type
_entity.pdbx_description
1 polymer ?
#
loop_
_entity_poly.entity_id
_entity_poly.type
_entity_poly.pdbx_seq_one_letter_code
_entity_poly.pdbx_strand_id
1 'polypeptide(L)'
;MRKLLSVLLMVFFLGVMAVQIVDAKPSVGDLKIKNIGGEILQQGKGIQKGSDILLNDLQIAQENGVIKGKGNIVCNGVETSLELHGKLYPVRGKGYYAGKLVLGDIEATEDYNVLKFKIENKVSDSAHDQYDNGGSTLLSIVLEDRESGEWVRFQQGIDQQIFEIFYKGSNELVANLDMDEDELIEKVVHLLNMHNKAEHGEQIQDSIKVVETGTADTDGNFTVDSPITIQSWTDIPVNFNELDRLFEDLKDPYTNSVNLLDYNLPESLFKGSGWKKDVDIETSPRWNYYARSAQQDGYTITQITAFQHDSRFLDEEGNYFDFDFDIVFWYKHGMIVEYNHYTRAIKVMYYDWGLTLRELQIVQGALEDRNVYIAQTLSGDKLTKRNNDWISYFVTLIPHGDIIVDLWAALTPHSTNDPLGQRVAFIGSNYEEQNEMHGGKVYRSVSGALTQWDLRIEGANTNFVGEINSGDGYVSLMWGYETTVGSNL
;
A
#
# COMPACT_ATOMS: atom_id res chain seq x y z
N MET A 1 -15.16 -0.60 -75.88
CA MET A 1 -14.14 -0.36 -74.83
C MET A 1 -13.45 -1.70 -74.58
N ARG A 2 -12.22 -1.94 -75.05
CA ARG A 2 -10.96 -1.79 -74.26
C ARG A 2 -11.15 -2.32 -72.81
N LYS A 3 -10.47 -3.35 -72.29
CA LYS A 3 -9.32 -4.16 -72.71
C LYS A 3 -9.28 -5.43 -71.82
N LEU A 4 -8.80 -6.52 -72.42
CA LEU A 4 -7.90 -7.58 -71.92
C LEU A 4 -8.22 -8.33 -70.61
N LEU A 5 -8.34 -9.66 -70.65
CA LEU A 5 -7.23 -10.65 -70.57
C LEU A 5 -6.56 -10.58 -69.18
N SER A 6 -6.32 -11.63 -68.41
CA SER A 6 -6.05 -13.03 -68.76
C SER A 6 -5.67 -13.75 -67.45
N VAL A 7 -5.97 -15.06 -67.40
CA VAL A 7 -5.13 -16.12 -66.83
C VAL A 7 -5.18 -16.26 -65.29
N LEU A 8 -5.81 -17.32 -64.78
CA LEU A 8 -5.27 -18.69 -64.58
C LEU A 8 -4.27 -18.73 -63.40
N LEU A 9 -4.53 -19.64 -62.46
CA LEU A 9 -3.54 -20.38 -61.64
C LEU A 9 -2.63 -19.57 -60.67
N MET A 10 -2.50 -20.05 -59.42
CA MET A 10 -1.87 -19.43 -58.23
C MET A 10 -2.80 -18.41 -57.56
N VAL A 11 -3.38 -18.63 -56.38
CA VAL A 11 -2.71 -19.01 -55.12
C VAL A 11 -3.62 -19.98 -54.33
N PHE A 12 -3.52 -21.27 -54.67
CA PHE A 12 -3.46 -22.33 -53.64
C PHE A 12 -2.02 -22.25 -53.09
N PHE A 13 -1.84 -22.25 -51.77
CA PHE A 13 -0.60 -22.03 -51.00
C PHE A 13 -0.12 -20.57 -50.84
N LEU A 14 -0.26 -20.02 -49.61
CA LEU A 14 0.47 -18.91 -48.94
C LEU A 14 -0.54 -18.08 -48.09
N GLY A 15 -0.52 -18.00 -46.76
CA GLY A 15 0.37 -18.59 -45.78
C GLY A 15 -0.42 -18.94 -44.51
N VAL A 16 -0.57 -20.23 -44.29
CA VAL A 16 -0.26 -20.79 -42.97
C VAL A 16 1.25 -20.58 -42.85
N MET A 17 1.68 -19.49 -42.21
CA MET A 17 2.94 -19.53 -41.49
C MET A 17 2.52 -20.07 -40.11
N ALA A 18 2.52 -21.38 -39.82
CA ALA A 18 3.70 -22.23 -39.86
C ALA A 18 4.95 -21.34 -39.89
N VAL A 19 5.16 -20.61 -38.79
CA VAL A 19 6.50 -20.25 -38.39
C VAL A 19 7.19 -21.58 -38.18
N GLN A 20 7.70 -22.12 -39.28
CA GLN A 20 8.76 -23.09 -39.24
C GLN A 20 9.81 -22.46 -38.35
N ILE A 21 10.23 -23.23 -37.36
CA ILE A 21 11.45 -23.01 -36.61
C ILE A 21 12.56 -23.03 -37.66
N VAL A 22 12.76 -21.87 -38.31
CA VAL A 22 14.07 -21.52 -38.83
C VAL A 22 14.88 -21.40 -37.56
N ASP A 23 15.93 -22.20 -37.46
CA ASP A 23 17.03 -21.99 -36.52
C ASP A 23 17.49 -20.54 -36.67
N ALA A 24 16.80 -19.65 -35.98
CA ALA A 24 17.22 -18.29 -35.77
C ALA A 24 18.54 -18.43 -35.04
N LYS A 25 19.59 -17.84 -35.60
CA LYS A 25 20.84 -17.60 -34.88
C LYS A 25 20.47 -17.17 -33.46
N PRO A 26 21.04 -17.78 -32.41
CA PRO A 26 20.65 -17.50 -31.03
C PRO A 26 20.57 -15.99 -30.86
N SER A 27 19.38 -15.52 -30.50
CA SER A 27 19.19 -14.10 -30.28
C SER A 27 20.07 -13.73 -29.09
N VAL A 28 20.64 -12.52 -29.12
CA VAL A 28 21.37 -12.00 -27.96
C VAL A 28 20.33 -11.81 -26.85
N GLY A 29 20.17 -12.79 -25.96
CA GLY A 29 19.19 -12.74 -24.87
C GLY A 29 18.40 -14.02 -24.59
N ASP A 30 18.62 -15.12 -25.30
CA ASP A 30 17.90 -16.38 -25.02
C ASP A 30 18.44 -17.06 -23.75
N LEU A 31 17.59 -17.24 -22.74
CA LEU A 31 17.87 -18.11 -21.59
C LEU A 31 17.46 -19.55 -21.93
N LYS A 32 18.36 -20.52 -21.69
CA LYS A 32 18.08 -21.95 -21.87
C LYS A 32 18.55 -22.74 -20.65
N ILE A 33 17.62 -23.41 -19.99
CA ILE A 33 17.88 -24.21 -18.80
C ILE A 33 17.31 -25.61 -19.03
N LYS A 34 18.12 -26.65 -18.77
CA LYS A 34 17.73 -28.04 -19.07
C LYS A 34 16.77 -28.64 -18.05
N ASN A 35 17.00 -28.40 -16.77
CA ASN A 35 16.23 -29.01 -15.70
C ASN A 35 16.30 -28.11 -14.47
N ILE A 36 15.15 -27.85 -13.85
CA ILE A 36 15.00 -27.12 -12.59
C ILE A 36 14.12 -27.97 -11.67
N GLY A 37 14.59 -28.22 -10.45
CA GLY A 37 13.78 -28.86 -9.41
C GLY A 37 12.66 -27.95 -8.92
N GLY A 38 11.47 -28.50 -8.75
CA GLY A 38 10.31 -27.83 -8.17
C GLY A 38 10.20 -28.08 -6.66
N GLU A 39 9.73 -27.07 -5.93
CA GLU A 39 9.43 -27.12 -4.51
C GLU A 39 7.99 -26.71 -4.27
N ILE A 40 7.21 -27.54 -3.56
CA ILE A 40 5.80 -27.25 -3.25
C ILE A 40 5.73 -26.26 -2.07
N LEU A 41 5.06 -25.13 -2.27
CA LEU A 41 4.90 -24.06 -1.27
C LEU A 41 3.58 -24.16 -0.49
N GLN A 42 2.49 -24.60 -1.13
CA GLN A 42 1.17 -24.71 -0.51
C GLN A 42 0.48 -25.99 -0.98
N GLN A 43 0.07 -26.84 -0.03
CA GLN A 43 -0.65 -28.09 -0.33
C GLN A 43 -2.16 -27.89 -0.22
N GLY A 44 -2.86 -28.00 -1.35
CA GLY A 44 -4.30 -28.25 -1.38
C GLY A 44 -4.62 -29.66 -0.85
N LYS A 45 -5.81 -29.85 -0.27
CA LYS A 45 -6.22 -31.10 0.41
C LYS A 45 -6.11 -32.33 -0.51
N GLY A 46 -5.03 -33.10 -0.33
CA GLY A 46 -4.79 -34.42 -0.91
C GLY A 46 -4.09 -34.34 -2.27
N ILE A 47 -2.77 -34.52 -2.31
CA ILE A 47 -2.06 -35.73 -2.81
C ILE A 47 -0.64 -35.83 -2.18
N GLN A 48 0.02 -36.96 -2.45
CA GLN A 48 0.95 -37.74 -1.66
C GLN A 48 2.38 -37.18 -1.49
N LYS A 49 2.99 -37.52 -0.36
CA LYS A 49 4.43 -37.41 -0.09
C LYS A 49 5.28 -37.98 -1.25
N GLY A 50 6.12 -37.13 -1.85
CA GLY A 50 7.27 -37.56 -2.66
C GLY A 50 7.20 -37.30 -4.16
N SER A 51 6.42 -36.32 -4.63
CA SER A 51 6.39 -35.95 -6.05
C SER A 51 7.67 -35.22 -6.48
N ASP A 52 8.47 -35.85 -7.34
CA ASP A 52 9.52 -35.17 -8.10
C ASP A 52 8.84 -34.28 -9.14
N ILE A 53 8.72 -32.97 -8.85
CA ILE A 53 8.24 -31.98 -9.83
C ILE A 53 9.48 -31.34 -10.48
N LEU A 54 9.52 -31.34 -11.80
CA LEU A 54 10.64 -30.79 -12.58
C LEU A 54 10.13 -29.85 -13.66
N LEU A 55 10.87 -28.77 -13.91
CA LEU A 55 10.71 -27.94 -15.10
C LEU A 55 11.88 -28.21 -16.07
N ASN A 56 11.58 -28.90 -17.16
CA ASN A 56 12.54 -29.30 -18.17
C ASN A 56 12.54 -28.36 -19.38
N ASP A 57 13.71 -28.25 -20.00
CA ASP A 57 13.95 -27.57 -21.27
C ASP A 57 13.34 -26.15 -21.35
N LEU A 58 13.41 -25.41 -20.24
CA LEU A 58 12.96 -24.02 -20.17
C LEU A 58 13.79 -23.16 -21.12
N GLN A 59 13.11 -22.52 -22.07
CA GLN A 59 13.67 -21.55 -23.00
C GLN A 59 12.88 -20.26 -22.88
N ILE A 60 13.56 -19.14 -22.66
CA ILE A 60 12.93 -17.82 -22.58
C ILE A 60 13.69 -16.87 -23.49
N ALA A 61 12.97 -16.23 -24.41
CA ALA A 61 13.46 -15.13 -25.21
C ALA A 61 12.73 -13.85 -24.79
N GLN A 62 13.42 -12.71 -24.91
CA GLN A 62 12.82 -11.39 -24.66
C GLN A 62 13.19 -10.42 -25.78
N GLU A 63 12.24 -9.55 -26.13
CA GLU A 63 12.46 -8.42 -27.04
C GLU A 63 11.77 -7.19 -26.45
N ASN A 64 12.55 -6.14 -26.16
CA ASN A 64 12.08 -4.88 -25.57
C ASN A 64 11.16 -5.08 -24.35
N GLY A 65 11.50 -6.04 -23.49
CA GLY A 65 10.76 -6.34 -22.26
C GLY A 65 9.51 -7.20 -22.45
N VAL A 66 9.18 -7.62 -23.68
CA VAL A 66 8.14 -8.64 -23.94
C VAL A 66 8.82 -10.00 -23.98
N ILE A 67 8.31 -10.97 -23.21
CA ILE A 67 8.87 -12.33 -23.16
C ILE A 67 8.00 -13.35 -23.86
N LYS A 68 8.66 -14.35 -24.43
CA LYS A 68 8.08 -15.60 -24.87
C LYS A 68 8.96 -16.73 -24.37
N GLY A 69 8.35 -17.70 -23.69
CA GLY A 69 9.05 -18.84 -23.17
C GLY A 69 8.24 -20.12 -23.32
N LYS A 70 8.95 -21.23 -23.23
CA LYS A 70 8.37 -22.57 -23.21
C LYS A 70 9.20 -23.48 -22.33
N GLY A 71 8.58 -24.51 -21.78
CA GLY A 71 9.22 -25.59 -21.05
C GLY A 71 8.22 -26.72 -20.82
N ASN A 72 8.64 -27.77 -20.13
CA ASN A 72 7.75 -28.88 -19.79
C ASN A 72 7.79 -29.14 -18.29
N ILE A 73 6.63 -29.15 -17.65
CA ILE A 73 6.49 -29.55 -16.25
C ILE A 73 6.29 -31.05 -16.22
N VAL A 74 7.16 -31.76 -15.51
CA VAL A 74 7.03 -33.19 -15.25
C VAL A 74 6.63 -33.37 -13.81
N CYS A 75 5.42 -33.88 -13.57
CA CYS A 75 4.90 -34.21 -12.25
C CYS A 75 4.50 -35.69 -12.21
N ASN A 76 5.14 -36.48 -11.37
CA ASN A 76 4.88 -37.93 -11.25
C ASN A 76 4.91 -38.70 -12.59
N GLY A 77 5.76 -38.26 -13.53
CA GLY A 77 5.91 -38.85 -14.85
C GLY A 77 4.90 -38.39 -15.90
N VAL A 78 3.94 -37.53 -15.54
CA VAL A 78 3.07 -36.83 -16.50
C VAL A 78 3.77 -35.54 -16.94
N GLU A 79 3.86 -35.32 -18.24
CA GLU A 79 4.51 -34.16 -18.84
C GLU A 79 3.45 -33.20 -19.41
N THR A 80 3.48 -31.95 -18.95
CA THR A 80 2.59 -30.87 -19.38
C THR A 80 3.40 -29.72 -19.95
N SER A 81 3.01 -29.20 -21.12
CA SER A 81 3.68 -28.05 -21.73
C SER A 81 3.39 -26.79 -20.93
N LEU A 82 4.44 -26.01 -20.65
CA LEU A 82 4.35 -24.68 -20.06
C LEU A 82 4.70 -23.66 -21.15
N GLU A 83 3.79 -22.73 -21.42
CA GLU A 83 4.03 -21.56 -22.26
C GLU A 83 4.06 -20.31 -21.39
N LEU A 84 5.01 -19.41 -21.64
CA LEU A 84 5.17 -18.16 -20.88
C LEU A 84 5.08 -16.99 -21.85
N HIS A 85 4.08 -16.13 -21.66
CA HIS A 85 3.90 -14.92 -22.45
C HIS A 85 3.64 -13.75 -21.52
N GLY A 86 4.36 -12.64 -21.69
CA GLY A 86 4.17 -11.53 -20.77
C GLY A 86 5.14 -10.38 -20.95
N LYS A 87 5.15 -9.49 -19.95
CA LYS A 87 5.91 -8.25 -19.92
C LYS A 87 6.82 -8.19 -18.70
N LEU A 88 7.98 -7.57 -18.83
CA LEU A 88 8.94 -7.40 -17.75
C LEU A 88 8.95 -5.95 -17.26
N TYR A 89 8.95 -5.79 -15.94
CA TYR A 89 8.99 -4.50 -15.26
C TYR A 89 10.21 -4.43 -14.33
N PRO A 90 11.07 -3.40 -14.45
CA PRO A 90 12.21 -3.22 -13.57
C PRO A 90 11.80 -2.56 -12.26
N VAL A 91 12.48 -2.91 -11.17
CA VAL A 91 12.44 -2.12 -9.94
C VAL A 91 13.40 -0.94 -10.07
N ARG A 92 12.86 0.27 -10.02
CA ARG A 92 13.57 1.56 -10.08
C ARG A 92 13.44 2.32 -8.75
N GLY A 93 14.02 3.51 -8.67
CA GLY A 93 13.90 4.41 -7.52
C GLY A 93 14.96 4.16 -6.44
N LYS A 94 14.59 4.39 -5.19
CA LYS A 94 15.43 4.19 -4.00
C LYS A 94 14.92 2.98 -3.23
N GLY A 95 15.82 2.06 -2.90
CA GLY A 95 15.49 0.81 -2.20
C GLY A 95 16.51 -0.28 -2.50
N TYR A 96 16.45 -1.38 -1.74
CA TYR A 96 17.40 -2.49 -1.85
C TYR A 96 17.45 -3.10 -3.26
N TYR A 97 16.29 -3.22 -3.90
CA TYR A 97 16.09 -3.88 -5.19
C TYR A 97 16.23 -2.97 -6.40
N ALA A 98 16.43 -1.66 -6.20
CA ALA A 98 16.60 -0.71 -7.31
C ALA A 98 17.78 -1.12 -8.20
N GLY A 99 17.51 -1.35 -9.49
CA GLY A 99 18.53 -1.81 -10.44
C GLY A 99 18.96 -3.27 -10.31
N LYS A 100 18.35 -4.03 -9.38
CA LYS A 100 18.72 -5.42 -9.08
C LYS A 100 17.59 -6.43 -9.29
N LEU A 101 16.39 -5.96 -9.64
CA LEU A 101 15.21 -6.82 -9.72
C LEU A 101 14.39 -6.52 -10.98
N VAL A 102 13.98 -7.59 -11.65
CA VAL A 102 13.00 -7.59 -12.75
C VAL A 102 11.87 -8.55 -12.38
N LEU A 103 10.63 -8.09 -12.55
CA LEU A 103 9.41 -8.87 -12.33
C LEU A 103 8.66 -9.06 -13.64
N GLY A 104 8.06 -10.23 -13.82
CA GLY A 104 7.26 -10.56 -14.99
C GLY A 104 5.76 -10.50 -14.69
N ASP A 105 5.05 -9.70 -15.47
CA ASP A 105 3.61 -9.82 -15.62
C ASP A 105 3.32 -10.87 -16.70
N ILE A 106 3.28 -12.13 -16.30
CA ILE A 106 3.09 -13.27 -17.19
C ILE A 106 1.61 -13.68 -17.18
N GLU A 107 1.10 -13.96 -18.38
CA GLU A 107 -0.26 -14.45 -18.62
C GLU A 107 -0.41 -15.89 -18.09
N ALA A 108 -1.61 -16.21 -17.60
CA ALA A 108 -1.95 -17.57 -17.22
C ALA A 108 -2.08 -18.47 -18.46
N THR A 109 -1.82 -19.76 -18.28
CA THR A 109 -2.07 -20.80 -19.28
C THR A 109 -3.37 -21.55 -18.97
N GLU A 110 -3.67 -22.56 -19.78
CA GLU A 110 -4.82 -23.46 -19.53
C GLU A 110 -4.67 -24.18 -18.17
N ASP A 111 -3.46 -24.65 -17.86
CA ASP A 111 -3.21 -25.50 -16.69
C ASP A 111 -2.64 -24.74 -15.48
N TYR A 112 -1.97 -23.60 -15.70
CA TYR A 112 -1.22 -22.90 -14.65
C TYR A 112 -1.47 -21.40 -14.62
N ASN A 113 -1.60 -20.86 -13.41
CA ASN A 113 -1.45 -19.43 -13.14
C ASN A 113 0.02 -19.14 -12.81
N VAL A 114 0.63 -18.15 -13.47
CA VAL A 114 2.00 -17.72 -13.15
C VAL A 114 1.93 -16.66 -12.05
N LEU A 115 2.05 -17.11 -10.79
CA LEU A 115 1.98 -16.25 -9.62
C LEU A 115 3.19 -15.31 -9.52
N LYS A 116 4.36 -15.81 -9.90
CA LYS A 116 5.60 -15.02 -9.87
C LYS A 116 6.54 -15.39 -11.00
N PHE A 117 7.10 -14.35 -11.60
CA PHE A 117 8.29 -14.44 -12.43
C PHE A 117 9.27 -13.37 -11.94
N LYS A 118 10.42 -13.77 -11.41
CA LYS A 118 11.38 -12.88 -10.76
C LYS A 118 12.79 -13.21 -11.21
N ILE A 119 13.55 -12.19 -11.63
CA ILE A 119 15.00 -12.28 -11.83
C ILE A 119 15.67 -11.26 -10.92
N GLU A 120 16.47 -11.75 -9.98
CA GLU A 120 17.18 -10.94 -8.99
C GLU A 120 18.69 -11.07 -9.18
N ASN A 121 19.38 -9.94 -9.29
CA ASN A 121 20.84 -9.86 -9.26
C ASN A 121 21.31 -9.55 -7.82
N LYS A 122 21.63 -10.61 -7.08
CA LYS A 122 22.31 -10.56 -5.78
C LYS A 122 23.77 -10.17 -6.00
N VAL A 123 24.05 -8.87 -6.05
CA VAL A 123 25.42 -8.39 -5.86
C VAL A 123 25.83 -8.82 -4.44
N SER A 124 26.92 -9.59 -4.29
CA SER A 124 27.28 -10.20 -3.00
C SER A 124 27.36 -9.13 -1.91
N ASP A 125 26.42 -9.17 -0.97
CA ASP A 125 26.50 -8.37 0.23
C ASP A 125 27.58 -9.00 1.13
N SER A 126 28.50 -8.16 1.58
CA SER A 126 29.67 -8.62 2.33
C SER A 126 29.24 -9.29 3.65
N ALA A 127 29.91 -10.39 3.99
CA ALA A 127 30.02 -11.02 5.32
C ALA A 127 28.98 -12.04 5.81
N HIS A 128 27.82 -12.28 5.17
CA HIS A 128 26.86 -13.30 5.67
C HIS A 128 26.35 -14.37 4.69
N ASP A 129 26.66 -14.29 3.40
CA ASP A 129 26.14 -15.27 2.41
C ASP A 129 27.12 -16.42 2.12
N GLN A 130 27.47 -17.19 3.14
CA GLN A 130 28.37 -18.36 2.98
C GLN A 130 27.68 -19.65 2.49
N TYR A 131 26.39 -19.61 2.13
CA TYR A 131 25.62 -20.81 1.77
C TYR A 131 24.94 -20.79 0.39
N ASP A 132 25.10 -19.74 -0.43
CA ASP A 132 24.49 -19.71 -1.76
C ASP A 132 25.45 -20.24 -2.84
N ASN A 133 25.05 -21.35 -3.45
CA ASN A 133 25.77 -22.03 -4.53
C ASN A 133 25.88 -21.14 -5.79
N GLY A 134 26.96 -20.35 -5.90
CA GLY A 134 27.68 -20.16 -7.17
C GLY A 134 26.95 -19.46 -8.33
N GLY A 135 26.03 -18.54 -8.06
CA GLY A 135 25.53 -17.58 -9.06
C GLY A 135 24.96 -16.34 -8.39
N SER A 136 25.46 -15.16 -8.73
CA SER A 136 24.96 -13.88 -8.19
C SER A 136 23.55 -13.55 -8.68
N THR A 137 23.06 -14.19 -9.73
CA THR A 137 21.73 -13.90 -10.30
C THR A 137 20.81 -15.10 -10.23
N LEU A 138 19.59 -14.92 -9.72
CA LEU A 138 18.60 -15.96 -9.48
C LEU A 138 17.33 -15.71 -10.30
N LEU A 139 16.92 -16.71 -11.08
CA LEU A 139 15.56 -16.81 -11.64
C LEU A 139 14.67 -17.55 -10.64
N SER A 140 13.47 -17.03 -10.39
CA SER A 140 12.40 -17.68 -9.62
C SER A 140 11.09 -17.62 -10.40
N ILE A 141 10.46 -18.78 -10.58
CA ILE A 141 9.12 -18.91 -11.15
C ILE A 141 8.25 -19.61 -10.11
N VAL A 142 7.09 -19.04 -9.81
CA VAL A 142 6.08 -19.69 -8.95
C VAL A 142 4.80 -19.85 -9.77
N LEU A 143 4.32 -21.08 -9.82
CA LEU A 143 3.12 -21.47 -10.54
C LEU A 143 2.08 -21.97 -9.55
N GLU A 144 0.82 -21.69 -9.82
CA GLU A 144 -0.33 -22.35 -9.21
C GLU A 144 -0.98 -23.25 -10.25
N ASP A 145 -1.11 -24.52 -9.90
CA ASP A 145 -1.91 -25.47 -10.66
C ASP A 145 -3.40 -25.09 -10.54
N ARG A 146 -4.08 -24.89 -11.68
CA ARG A 146 -5.44 -24.34 -11.70
C ARG A 146 -6.51 -25.34 -11.25
N GLU A 147 -6.22 -26.64 -11.27
CA GLU A 147 -7.18 -27.66 -10.83
C GLU A 147 -7.08 -27.90 -9.32
N SER A 148 -5.86 -28.04 -8.80
CA SER A 148 -5.57 -28.42 -7.42
C SER A 148 -5.34 -27.24 -6.47
N GLY A 149 -4.98 -26.08 -7.02
CA GLY A 149 -4.52 -24.92 -6.25
C GLY A 149 -3.15 -25.10 -5.62
N GLU A 150 -2.38 -26.14 -5.98
CA GLU A 150 -1.03 -26.37 -5.46
C GLU A 150 -0.05 -25.34 -6.05
N TRP A 151 0.80 -24.76 -5.18
CA TRP A 151 1.81 -23.80 -5.59
C TRP A 151 3.18 -24.45 -5.67
N VAL A 152 3.85 -24.32 -6.81
CA VAL A 152 5.18 -24.90 -7.06
C VAL A 152 6.16 -23.80 -7.43
N ARG A 153 7.31 -23.79 -6.75
CA ARG A 153 8.44 -22.88 -6.98
C ARG A 153 9.56 -23.58 -7.73
N PHE A 154 10.06 -22.93 -8.77
CA PHE A 154 11.26 -23.31 -9.51
C PHE A 154 12.32 -22.20 -9.36
N GLN A 155 13.53 -22.57 -8.96
CA GLN A 155 14.64 -21.63 -8.77
C GLN A 155 15.92 -22.12 -9.42
N GLN A 156 16.59 -21.22 -10.15
CA GLN A 156 17.83 -21.54 -10.86
C GLN A 156 18.75 -20.32 -10.94
N GLY A 157 20.03 -20.52 -10.64
CA GLY A 157 21.07 -19.52 -10.91
C GLY A 157 21.26 -19.32 -12.41
N ILE A 158 21.33 -18.06 -12.85
CA ILE A 158 21.52 -17.67 -14.25
C ILE A 158 22.71 -16.71 -14.40
N ASP A 159 23.16 -16.49 -15.63
CA ASP A 159 24.24 -15.54 -15.92
C ASP A 159 23.78 -14.09 -15.68
N GLN A 160 24.65 -13.26 -15.10
CA GLN A 160 24.42 -11.83 -14.91
C GLN A 160 24.14 -11.12 -16.24
N GLN A 161 24.78 -11.52 -17.35
CA GLN A 161 24.53 -10.92 -18.67
C GLN A 161 23.07 -11.12 -19.11
N ILE A 162 22.44 -12.23 -18.73
CA ILE A 162 21.01 -12.46 -18.99
C ILE A 162 20.17 -11.47 -18.20
N PHE A 163 20.49 -11.22 -16.93
CA PHE A 163 19.81 -10.18 -16.14
C PHE A 163 19.97 -8.80 -16.77
N GLU A 164 21.18 -8.42 -17.20
CA GLU A 164 21.42 -7.11 -17.83
C GLU A 164 20.58 -6.92 -19.10
N ILE A 165 20.44 -7.97 -19.91
CA ILE A 165 19.58 -7.96 -21.11
C ILE A 165 18.11 -7.80 -20.74
N PHE A 166 17.61 -8.58 -19.77
CA PHE A 166 16.22 -8.53 -19.33
C PHE A 166 15.89 -7.18 -18.67
N TYR A 167 16.80 -6.68 -17.82
CA TYR A 167 16.66 -5.38 -17.17
C TYR A 167 16.64 -4.26 -18.22
N LYS A 168 17.55 -4.25 -19.19
CA LYS A 168 17.52 -3.27 -20.29
C LYS A 168 16.21 -3.32 -21.08
N GLY A 169 15.78 -4.52 -21.49
CA GLY A 169 14.51 -4.69 -22.21
C GLY A 169 13.30 -4.20 -21.42
N SER A 170 13.25 -4.49 -20.11
CA SER A 170 12.19 -3.99 -19.23
C SER A 170 12.17 -2.45 -19.12
N ASN A 171 13.33 -1.80 -19.15
CA ASN A 171 13.40 -0.34 -19.18
C ASN A 171 12.90 0.25 -20.51
N GLU A 172 13.18 -0.42 -21.63
CA GLU A 172 12.65 -0.05 -22.95
C GLU A 172 11.13 -0.20 -23.00
N LEU A 173 10.56 -1.26 -22.39
CA LEU A 173 9.11 -1.41 -22.28
C LEU A 173 8.46 -0.24 -21.54
N VAL A 174 8.97 0.10 -20.35
CA VAL A 174 8.43 1.20 -19.53
C VAL A 174 8.48 2.52 -20.30
N ALA A 175 9.57 2.80 -21.01
CA ALA A 175 9.68 4.00 -21.84
C ALA A 175 8.71 3.99 -23.04
N ASN A 176 8.50 2.84 -23.67
CA ASN A 176 7.58 2.70 -24.80
C ASN A 176 6.10 2.82 -24.40
N LEU A 177 5.77 2.48 -23.16
CA LEU A 177 4.44 2.63 -22.59
C LEU A 177 4.18 4.03 -22.01
N ASP A 178 5.21 4.89 -21.95
CA ASP A 178 5.15 6.22 -21.32
C ASP A 178 4.64 6.17 -19.86
N MET A 179 4.99 5.10 -19.14
CA MET A 179 4.58 4.94 -17.74
C MET A 179 5.36 5.91 -16.85
N ASP A 180 4.65 6.61 -15.99
CA ASP A 180 5.27 7.40 -14.94
C ASP A 180 5.83 6.53 -13.80
N GLU A 181 6.51 7.17 -12.84
CA GLU A 181 7.14 6.46 -11.73
C GLU A 181 6.10 5.85 -10.79
N ASP A 182 4.98 6.53 -10.53
CA ASP A 182 3.93 6.03 -9.64
C ASP A 182 3.24 4.80 -10.25
N GLU A 183 2.88 4.86 -11.53
CA GLU A 183 2.28 3.74 -12.27
C GLU A 183 3.20 2.52 -12.30
N LEU A 184 4.51 2.73 -12.50
CA LEU A 184 5.49 1.65 -12.46
C LEU A 184 5.58 1.03 -11.05
N ILE A 185 5.62 1.84 -9.99
CA ILE A 185 5.72 1.33 -8.62
C ILE A 185 4.47 0.55 -8.25
N GLU A 186 3.26 1.04 -8.53
CA GLU A 186 2.01 0.29 -8.33
C GLU A 186 2.06 -1.06 -9.04
N LYS A 187 2.51 -1.07 -10.30
CA LYS A 187 2.65 -2.31 -11.08
C LYS A 187 3.65 -3.28 -10.45
N VAL A 188 4.81 -2.79 -10.02
CA VAL A 188 5.84 -3.62 -9.36
C VAL A 188 5.34 -4.18 -8.04
N VAL A 189 4.72 -3.36 -7.19
CA VAL A 189 4.18 -3.78 -5.88
C VAL A 189 3.14 -4.87 -6.06
N HIS A 190 2.22 -4.69 -7.01
CA HIS A 190 1.22 -5.70 -7.35
C HIS A 190 1.86 -7.04 -7.79
N LEU A 191 2.95 -6.99 -8.58
CA LEU A 191 3.66 -8.18 -9.06
C LEU A 191 4.56 -8.84 -8.01
N LEU A 192 4.95 -8.13 -6.95
CA LEU A 192 5.78 -8.68 -5.87
C LEU A 192 4.99 -9.68 -5.02
N ASN A 193 3.69 -9.40 -4.82
CA ASN A 193 2.76 -10.20 -4.04
C ASN A 193 2.13 -11.31 -4.90
N MET A 194 2.53 -12.55 -4.64
CA MET A 194 2.07 -13.73 -5.38
C MET A 194 0.57 -14.00 -5.22
N HIS A 195 -0.04 -13.56 -4.11
CA HIS A 195 -1.46 -13.76 -3.83
C HIS A 195 -2.36 -12.99 -4.80
N ASN A 196 -1.87 -11.89 -5.38
CA ASN A 196 -2.65 -11.05 -6.30
C ASN A 196 -3.02 -11.77 -7.61
N LYS A 197 -2.25 -12.80 -7.98
CA LYS A 197 -2.50 -13.63 -9.17
C LYS A 197 -3.04 -15.01 -8.84
N ALA A 198 -3.20 -15.34 -7.56
CA ALA A 198 -3.65 -16.64 -7.13
C ALA A 198 -5.17 -16.77 -7.21
N GLU A 199 -5.65 -17.79 -7.91
CA GLU A 199 -7.07 -18.11 -8.06
C GLU A 199 -7.60 -18.79 -6.79
N HIS A 200 -6.77 -19.58 -6.10
CA HIS A 200 -7.13 -20.30 -4.87
C HIS A 200 -6.52 -19.67 -3.60
N GLY A 201 -5.87 -18.51 -3.73
CA GLY A 201 -5.28 -17.77 -2.61
C GLY A 201 -6.31 -17.05 -1.74
N GLU A 202 -5.93 -16.71 -0.52
CA GLU A 202 -6.76 -15.87 0.36
C GLU A 202 -6.78 -14.43 -0.18
N GLN A 203 -7.94 -13.98 -0.63
CA GLN A 203 -8.16 -12.61 -1.06
C GLN A 203 -8.48 -11.75 0.16
N ILE A 204 -7.57 -10.86 0.51
CA ILE A 204 -7.76 -9.92 1.62
C ILE A 204 -8.00 -8.54 1.02
N GLN A 205 -8.96 -7.78 1.57
CA GLN A 205 -9.33 -6.46 1.04
C GLN A 205 -8.16 -5.47 1.09
N ASP A 206 -8.05 -4.66 0.04
CA ASP A 206 -6.99 -3.65 -0.13
C ASP A 206 -7.28 -2.36 0.62
N SER A 207 -8.44 -2.24 1.25
CA SER A 207 -8.74 -1.12 2.13
C SER A 207 -9.54 -1.53 3.36
N ILE A 208 -9.37 -0.73 4.41
CA ILE A 208 -10.13 -0.82 5.66
C ILE A 208 -10.66 0.55 6.05
N LYS A 209 -11.78 0.57 6.77
CA LYS A 209 -12.31 1.78 7.39
C LYS A 209 -11.84 1.83 8.83
N VAL A 210 -11.34 2.98 9.24
CA VAL A 210 -10.92 3.23 10.61
C VAL A 210 -11.73 4.40 11.16
N VAL A 211 -12.22 4.22 12.38
CA VAL A 211 -12.87 5.26 13.18
C VAL A 211 -12.25 5.21 14.57
N GLU A 212 -11.78 6.35 15.06
CA GLU A 212 -11.32 6.53 16.44
C GLU A 212 -11.97 7.78 17.02
N THR A 213 -12.38 7.72 18.28
CA THR A 213 -13.00 8.83 19.02
C THR A 213 -12.39 8.93 20.41
N GLY A 214 -12.59 10.08 21.05
CA GLY A 214 -12.13 10.30 22.41
C GLY A 214 -12.63 11.62 22.98
N THR A 215 -12.11 11.98 24.16
CA THR A 215 -12.44 13.26 24.81
C THR A 215 -11.19 14.08 25.09
N ALA A 216 -11.37 15.40 25.16
CA ALA A 216 -10.34 16.34 25.57
C ALA A 216 -10.94 17.52 26.33
N ASP A 217 -10.19 18.08 27.28
CA ASP A 217 -10.59 19.29 27.99
C ASP A 217 -9.46 20.32 28.15
N THR A 218 -9.84 21.53 28.56
CA THR A 218 -8.92 22.66 28.79
C THR A 218 -7.97 22.43 29.97
N ASP A 219 -8.23 21.44 30.83
CA ASP A 219 -7.34 21.04 31.92
C ASP A 219 -6.23 20.08 31.44
N GLY A 220 -6.29 19.66 30.17
CA GLY A 220 -5.31 18.78 29.53
C GLY A 220 -5.61 17.29 29.68
N ASN A 221 -6.80 16.91 30.17
CA ASN A 221 -7.21 15.52 30.11
C ASN A 221 -7.49 15.15 28.65
N PHE A 222 -7.03 13.96 28.25
CA PHE A 222 -7.19 13.43 26.91
C PHE A 222 -7.40 11.92 26.99
N THR A 223 -8.44 11.42 26.33
CA THR A 223 -8.79 9.98 26.36
C THR A 223 -9.07 9.47 24.96
N VAL A 224 -8.95 8.15 24.77
CA VAL A 224 -9.43 7.45 23.58
C VAL A 224 -10.54 6.49 24.02
N ASP A 225 -11.65 6.47 23.29
CA ASP A 225 -12.73 5.54 23.57
C ASP A 225 -12.33 4.12 23.14
N SER A 226 -12.85 3.11 23.84
CA SER A 226 -12.59 1.72 23.45
C SER A 226 -13.10 1.46 22.02
N PRO A 227 -12.27 0.90 21.12
CA PRO A 227 -12.64 0.77 19.72
C PRO A 227 -13.86 -0.14 19.55
N ILE A 228 -14.85 0.34 18.83
CA ILE A 228 -15.95 -0.50 18.36
C ILE A 228 -15.40 -1.32 17.20
N THR A 229 -15.15 -2.61 17.41
CA THR A 229 -14.53 -3.47 16.38
C THR A 229 -15.54 -3.78 15.28
N ILE A 230 -15.40 -3.14 14.11
CA ILE A 230 -16.27 -3.38 12.93
C ILE A 230 -15.53 -4.21 11.85
N GLN A 231 -14.19 -4.31 11.90
CA GLN A 231 -13.37 -5.00 10.90
C GLN A 231 -12.24 -5.85 11.51
N SER A 232 -11.78 -6.87 10.79
CA SER A 232 -10.78 -7.84 11.24
C SER A 232 -9.34 -7.35 11.03
N TRP A 233 -8.79 -6.63 12.00
CA TRP A 233 -7.36 -6.35 12.12
C TRP A 233 -6.73 -7.11 13.29
N THR A 234 -5.40 -7.23 13.27
CA THR A 234 -4.62 -7.73 14.41
C THR A 234 -3.94 -6.56 15.11
N ASP A 235 -4.29 -6.32 16.36
CA ASP A 235 -3.60 -5.34 17.19
C ASP A 235 -2.22 -5.90 17.59
N ILE A 236 -1.15 -5.21 17.22
CA ILE A 236 0.23 -5.59 17.54
C ILE A 236 0.89 -4.40 18.25
N PRO A 237 0.80 -4.34 19.59
CA PRO A 237 1.39 -3.25 20.36
C PRO A 237 2.90 -3.15 20.16
N VAL A 238 3.41 -1.95 19.88
CA VAL A 238 4.84 -1.69 19.72
C VAL A 238 5.28 -0.41 20.42
N ASN A 239 6.57 -0.29 20.71
CA ASN A 239 7.14 0.96 21.18
C ASN A 239 7.39 1.90 19.99
N PHE A 240 6.75 3.08 19.97
CA PHE A 240 6.92 4.04 18.90
C PHE A 240 8.36 4.41 18.62
N ASN A 241 9.16 4.72 19.65
CA ASN A 241 10.54 5.16 19.46
C ASN A 241 11.40 4.06 18.83
N GLU A 242 11.11 2.79 19.10
CA GLU A 242 11.80 1.66 18.45
C GLU A 242 11.35 1.46 17.00
N LEU A 243 10.06 1.68 16.70
CA LEU A 243 9.55 1.67 15.33
C LEU A 243 10.12 2.84 14.51
N ASP A 244 10.19 4.02 15.12
CA ASP A 244 10.78 5.24 14.56
C ASP A 244 12.26 5.04 14.25
N ARG A 245 13.01 4.50 15.22
CA ARG A 245 14.42 4.15 15.05
C ARG A 245 14.62 3.16 13.91
N LEU A 246 13.80 2.10 13.84
CA LEU A 246 13.84 1.14 12.73
C LEU A 246 13.66 1.84 11.38
N PHE A 247 12.66 2.73 11.27
CA PHE A 247 12.40 3.43 10.01
C PHE A 247 13.48 4.42 9.62
N GLU A 248 14.08 5.13 10.58
CA GLU A 248 15.23 6.01 10.34
C GLU A 248 16.47 5.22 9.93
N ASP A 249 16.79 4.13 10.62
CA ASP A 249 17.93 3.26 10.29
C ASP A 249 17.76 2.60 8.91
N LEU A 250 16.52 2.27 8.52
CA LEU A 250 16.20 1.77 7.18
C LEU A 250 16.40 2.84 6.09
N LYS A 251 16.28 4.13 6.40
CA LYS A 251 16.49 5.24 5.44
C LYS A 251 17.96 5.61 5.28
N ASP A 252 18.86 5.10 6.11
CA ASP A 252 20.29 5.37 6.00
C ASP A 252 20.81 4.86 4.64
N PRO A 253 21.34 5.73 3.76
CA PRO A 253 21.84 5.33 2.44
C PRO A 253 23.04 4.37 2.49
N TYR A 254 23.67 4.20 3.67
CA TYR A 254 24.77 3.27 3.90
C TYR A 254 24.30 1.89 4.39
N THR A 255 23.01 1.71 4.64
CA THR A 255 22.42 0.47 5.14
C THR A 255 21.58 -0.22 4.06
N ASN A 256 22.01 -1.40 3.62
CA ASN A 256 21.24 -2.20 2.65
C ASN A 256 20.05 -2.93 3.28
N SER A 257 20.16 -3.28 4.57
CA SER A 257 19.14 -3.98 5.35
C SER A 257 19.45 -3.86 6.83
N VAL A 258 18.44 -3.99 7.68
CA VAL A 258 18.58 -4.05 9.15
C VAL A 258 18.12 -5.40 9.69
N ASN A 259 18.63 -5.85 10.83
CA ASN A 259 18.14 -7.05 11.48
C ASN A 259 17.05 -6.67 12.50
N LEU A 260 15.87 -7.30 12.44
CA LEU A 260 14.78 -7.00 13.36
C LEU A 260 15.16 -7.26 14.84
N LEU A 261 16.11 -8.17 15.10
CA LEU A 261 16.58 -8.45 16.47
C LEU A 261 17.29 -7.27 17.14
N ASP A 262 17.75 -6.30 16.36
CA ASP A 262 18.40 -5.10 16.88
C ASP A 262 17.38 -4.10 17.46
N TYR A 263 16.09 -4.40 17.38
CA TYR A 263 14.97 -3.57 17.82
C TYR A 263 14.06 -4.34 18.78
N ASN A 264 13.48 -3.63 19.74
CA ASN A 264 12.46 -4.18 20.63
C ASN A 264 11.08 -4.13 19.95
N LEU A 265 10.95 -4.85 18.82
CA LEU A 265 9.73 -4.94 18.03
C LEU A 265 9.35 -6.41 17.82
N PRO A 266 8.06 -6.76 17.90
CA PRO A 266 7.62 -8.14 17.72
C PRO A 266 7.72 -8.57 16.26
N GLU A 267 8.19 -9.79 16.01
CA GLU A 267 8.27 -10.37 14.66
C GLU A 267 6.91 -10.44 13.96
N SER A 268 5.81 -10.58 14.72
CA SER A 268 4.44 -10.58 14.20
C SER A 268 4.06 -9.27 13.49
N LEU A 269 4.76 -8.15 13.74
CA LEU A 269 4.59 -6.92 12.96
C LEU A 269 4.88 -7.17 11.47
N PHE A 270 5.93 -7.93 11.16
CA PHE A 270 6.40 -8.15 9.79
C PHE A 270 6.18 -9.58 9.28
N LYS A 271 5.60 -10.49 10.07
CA LYS A 271 5.33 -11.89 9.68
C LYS A 271 3.83 -12.17 9.54
N GLY A 272 3.47 -13.12 8.69
CA GLY A 272 2.06 -13.46 8.40
C GLY A 272 1.41 -12.52 7.38
N SER A 273 0.12 -12.70 7.17
CA SER A 273 -0.70 -11.90 6.24
C SER A 273 -1.79 -11.13 7.00
N GLY A 274 -2.33 -10.08 6.38
CA GLY A 274 -3.48 -9.34 6.90
C GLY A 274 -3.18 -7.90 7.32
N TRP A 275 -4.21 -7.25 7.86
CA TRP A 275 -4.15 -5.90 8.40
C TRP A 275 -3.68 -5.93 9.85
N LYS A 276 -2.76 -5.03 10.19
CA LYS A 276 -2.18 -4.87 11.53
C LYS A 276 -2.18 -3.40 11.91
N LYS A 277 -2.36 -3.12 13.20
CA LYS A 277 -2.29 -1.76 13.71
C LYS A 277 -1.77 -1.72 15.14
N ASP A 278 -1.36 -0.52 15.53
CA ASP A 278 -1.27 -0.09 16.92
C ASP A 278 -1.63 1.39 16.99
N VAL A 279 -2.25 1.79 18.08
CA VAL A 279 -2.80 3.12 18.29
C VAL A 279 -2.52 3.51 19.73
N ASP A 280 -1.78 4.61 19.92
CA ASP A 280 -1.53 5.21 21.22
C ASP A 280 -1.65 6.71 21.06
N ILE A 281 -2.88 7.18 21.21
CA ILE A 281 -3.24 8.59 21.14
C ILE A 281 -3.45 9.16 22.55
N GLU A 282 -3.37 8.32 23.60
CA GLU A 282 -3.49 8.75 25.00
C GLU A 282 -2.20 9.37 25.54
N THR A 283 -1.04 8.84 25.13
CA THR A 283 0.26 9.29 25.66
C THR A 283 1.07 10.06 24.62
N SER A 284 1.91 10.99 25.10
CA SER A 284 2.80 11.78 24.23
C SER A 284 4.15 11.06 24.05
N PRO A 285 4.69 10.96 22.82
CA PRO A 285 4.11 11.43 21.55
C PRO A 285 2.91 10.58 21.16
N ARG A 286 1.82 11.23 20.71
CA ARG A 286 0.63 10.50 20.24
C ARG A 286 0.88 9.99 18.84
N TRP A 287 0.52 8.75 18.56
CA TRP A 287 0.89 8.11 17.32
C TRP A 287 -0.03 6.93 17.00
N ASN A 288 0.04 6.48 15.76
CA ASN A 288 -0.47 5.18 15.38
C ASN A 288 0.32 4.63 14.20
N TYR A 289 0.19 3.34 13.93
CA TYR A 289 0.60 2.79 12.65
C TYR A 289 -0.49 1.90 12.05
N TYR A 290 -0.48 1.80 10.73
CA TYR A 290 -1.22 0.79 9.99
C TYR A 290 -0.24 0.00 9.13
N ALA A 291 -0.48 -1.30 8.99
CA ALA A 291 0.29 -2.16 8.10
C ALA A 291 -0.59 -3.19 7.39
N ARG A 292 -0.25 -3.45 6.14
CA ARG A 292 -0.77 -4.56 5.33
C ARG A 292 0.37 -5.51 5.03
N SER A 293 0.27 -6.75 5.49
CA SER A 293 1.26 -7.79 5.20
C SER A 293 0.70 -8.86 4.27
N ALA A 294 1.56 -9.41 3.41
CA ALA A 294 1.30 -10.58 2.58
C ALA A 294 2.49 -11.55 2.65
N GLN A 295 2.28 -12.74 3.23
CA GLN A 295 3.31 -13.76 3.34
C GLN A 295 3.54 -14.49 2.01
N GLN A 296 4.80 -14.63 1.60
CA GLN A 296 5.21 -15.08 0.28
C GLN A 296 5.96 -16.44 0.33
N ASP A 297 5.66 -17.28 1.32
CA ASP A 297 6.46 -18.41 1.83
C ASP A 297 7.55 -17.98 2.85
N GLY A 298 8.84 -18.00 2.49
CA GLY A 298 9.98 -17.77 3.40
C GLY A 298 10.27 -16.32 3.77
N TYR A 299 9.43 -15.39 3.31
CA TYR A 299 9.51 -13.98 3.61
C TYR A 299 8.11 -13.36 3.56
N THR A 300 7.95 -12.16 4.10
CA THR A 300 6.71 -11.40 4.07
C THR A 300 6.98 -10.03 3.48
N ILE A 301 6.07 -9.57 2.62
CA ILE A 301 6.04 -8.19 2.17
C ILE A 301 5.07 -7.42 3.07
N THR A 302 5.47 -6.25 3.56
CA THR A 302 4.63 -5.39 4.38
C THR A 302 4.67 -3.97 3.84
N GLN A 303 3.50 -3.41 3.52
CA GLN A 303 3.31 -1.97 3.34
C GLN A 303 2.90 -1.38 4.68
N ILE A 304 3.66 -0.43 5.20
CA ILE A 304 3.49 0.10 6.56
C ILE A 304 3.60 1.62 6.57
N THR A 305 2.77 2.25 7.40
CA THR A 305 2.81 3.69 7.64
C THR A 305 2.65 3.99 9.12
N ALA A 306 3.47 4.90 9.63
CA ALA A 306 3.32 5.49 10.95
C ALA A 306 2.89 6.95 10.85
N PHE A 307 1.93 7.31 11.69
CA PHE A 307 1.42 8.66 11.85
C PHE A 307 1.72 9.17 13.25
N GLN A 308 1.92 10.47 13.33
CA GLN A 308 1.97 11.19 14.59
C GLN A 308 0.74 12.08 14.68
N HIS A 309 0.17 12.17 15.88
CA HIS A 309 -0.95 13.04 16.19
C HIS A 309 -0.51 14.12 17.15
N ASP A 310 -1.12 15.28 17.05
CA ASP A 310 -1.16 16.26 18.14
C ASP A 310 -2.59 16.76 18.26
N SER A 311 -3.04 17.00 19.49
CA SER A 311 -4.35 17.60 19.71
C SER A 311 -4.36 18.38 21.00
N ARG A 312 -4.72 19.65 20.95
CA ARG A 312 -4.58 20.54 22.10
C ARG A 312 -5.46 21.76 21.99
N PHE A 313 -5.82 22.30 23.14
CA PHE A 313 -6.26 23.67 23.24
C PHE A 313 -5.07 24.60 23.02
N LEU A 314 -5.20 25.55 22.10
CA LEU A 314 -4.25 26.65 21.93
C LEU A 314 -4.72 27.80 22.85
N ASP A 315 -3.80 28.29 23.68
CA ASP A 315 -4.04 29.45 24.55
C ASP A 315 -3.86 30.73 23.71
N GLU A 316 -4.95 31.44 23.43
CA GLU A 316 -4.85 32.80 22.92
C GLU A 316 -4.54 33.74 24.10
N GLU A 317 -3.29 34.23 24.17
CA GLU A 317 -2.84 35.14 25.22
C GLU A 317 -3.85 36.28 25.45
N GLY A 318 -4.57 36.22 26.57
CA GLY A 318 -5.40 37.31 27.08
C GLY A 318 -6.92 37.18 26.91
N ASN A 319 -7.45 36.06 26.40
CA ASN A 319 -8.90 35.87 26.26
C ASN A 319 -9.39 34.54 26.87
N TYR A 320 -9.91 34.59 28.11
CA TYR A 320 -10.32 33.40 28.88
C TYR A 320 -11.58 32.68 28.35
N PHE A 321 -12.23 33.23 27.33
CA PHE A 321 -13.52 32.72 26.84
C PHE A 321 -13.46 32.24 25.40
N ASP A 322 -12.34 32.43 24.69
CA ASP A 322 -12.21 31.96 23.31
C ASP A 322 -11.05 30.96 23.26
N PHE A 323 -11.36 29.77 22.75
CA PHE A 323 -10.44 28.64 22.70
C PHE A 323 -10.38 28.06 21.30
N ASP A 324 -9.18 27.72 20.84
CA ASP A 324 -8.99 26.94 19.63
C ASP A 324 -8.63 25.51 20.02
N PHE A 325 -9.41 24.53 19.56
CA PHE A 325 -9.00 23.13 19.65
C PHE A 325 -8.44 22.66 18.32
N ASP A 326 -7.15 22.34 18.32
CA ASP A 326 -6.39 21.89 17.16
C ASP A 326 -6.29 20.35 17.17
N ILE A 327 -6.51 19.71 16.02
CA ILE A 327 -6.19 18.30 15.77
C ILE A 327 -5.30 18.22 14.53
N VAL A 328 -4.09 17.70 14.70
CA VAL A 328 -3.09 17.56 13.64
C VAL A 328 -2.72 16.10 13.41
N PHE A 329 -2.66 15.71 12.13
CA PHE A 329 -2.17 14.41 11.67
C PHE A 329 -0.93 14.62 10.80
N TRP A 330 0.19 13.98 11.15
CA TRP A 330 1.38 13.92 10.32
C TRP A 330 1.65 12.51 9.82
N TYR A 331 1.81 12.38 8.51
CA TYR A 331 2.37 11.20 7.88
C TYR A 331 3.88 11.17 8.15
N LYS A 332 4.32 10.38 9.13
CA LYS A 332 5.71 10.40 9.60
C LYS A 332 6.61 9.50 8.78
N HIS A 333 6.18 8.24 8.59
CA HIS A 333 6.94 7.25 7.83
C HIS A 333 6.03 6.43 6.92
N GLY A 334 6.50 6.10 5.72
CA GLY A 334 5.78 5.20 4.82
C GLY A 334 6.72 4.41 3.94
N MET A 335 6.58 3.08 3.94
CA MET A 335 7.45 2.22 3.15
C MET A 335 6.82 0.88 2.82
N ILE A 336 7.37 0.22 1.82
CA ILE A 336 7.14 -1.19 1.54
C ILE A 336 8.42 -1.95 1.83
N VAL A 337 8.33 -2.92 2.73
CA VAL A 337 9.48 -3.70 3.20
C VAL A 337 9.30 -5.18 2.94
N GLU A 338 10.42 -5.86 2.75
CA GLU A 338 10.52 -7.32 2.74
C GLU A 338 11.18 -7.78 4.04
N TYR A 339 10.52 -8.68 4.78
CA TYR A 339 11.07 -9.32 5.97
C TYR A 339 11.37 -10.80 5.70
N ASN A 340 12.64 -11.18 5.79
CA ASN A 340 13.07 -12.57 5.61
C ASN A 340 12.91 -13.36 6.92
N HIS A 341 12.18 -14.48 6.88
CA HIS A 341 11.85 -15.23 8.11
C HIS A 341 13.04 -16.02 8.70
N TYR A 342 14.08 -16.27 7.90
CA TYR A 342 15.24 -17.04 8.29
C TYR A 342 16.36 -16.14 8.83
N THR A 343 16.71 -15.09 8.09
CA THR A 343 17.78 -14.15 8.47
C THR A 343 17.29 -13.03 9.38
N ARG A 344 15.97 -12.79 9.42
CA ARG A 344 15.32 -11.69 10.12
C ARG A 344 15.70 -10.31 9.60
N ALA A 345 16.27 -10.26 8.40
CA ALA A 345 16.60 -9.02 7.73
C ALA A 345 15.33 -8.34 7.21
N ILE A 346 15.24 -7.03 7.40
CA ILE A 346 14.26 -6.14 6.79
C ILE A 346 14.95 -5.33 5.70
N LYS A 347 14.39 -5.37 4.50
CA LYS A 347 14.87 -4.64 3.32
C LYS A 347 13.78 -3.71 2.83
N VAL A 348 14.10 -2.43 2.62
CA VAL A 348 13.15 -1.51 1.98
C VAL A 348 13.12 -1.76 0.48
N MET A 349 11.92 -1.97 -0.05
CA MET A 349 11.70 -2.07 -1.49
C MET A 349 11.41 -0.70 -2.09
N TYR A 350 10.53 0.07 -1.45
CA TYR A 350 10.22 1.45 -1.79
C TYR A 350 10.05 2.31 -0.54
N TYR A 351 10.77 3.42 -0.49
CA TYR A 351 10.51 4.51 0.47
C TYR A 351 9.33 5.36 -0.01
N ASP A 352 8.68 6.09 0.89
CA ASP A 352 7.55 7.00 0.62
C ASP A 352 6.34 6.32 -0.06
N TRP A 353 6.23 5.00 0.06
CA TRP A 353 5.19 4.16 -0.55
C TRP A 353 4.41 3.35 0.48
N GLY A 354 4.22 3.93 1.67
CA GLY A 354 3.35 3.35 2.69
C GLY A 354 1.87 3.34 2.26
N LEU A 355 0.99 3.04 3.21
CA LEU A 355 -0.45 3.09 3.05
C LEU A 355 -0.95 4.51 2.79
N THR A 356 -2.09 4.62 2.13
CA THR A 356 -2.76 5.89 1.82
C THR A 356 -3.97 6.09 2.72
N LEU A 357 -4.09 7.25 3.36
CA LEU A 357 -5.31 7.67 4.04
C LEU A 357 -6.16 8.47 3.06
N ARG A 358 -7.33 7.93 2.75
CA ARG A 358 -8.33 8.52 1.85
C ARG A 358 -9.52 8.98 2.68
N GLU A 359 -10.16 10.04 2.21
CA GLU A 359 -11.42 10.52 2.78
C GLU A 359 -11.32 10.78 4.29
N LEU A 360 -10.14 11.25 4.74
CA LEU A 360 -9.92 11.57 6.14
C LEU A 360 -10.88 12.69 6.54
N GLN A 361 -11.77 12.36 7.47
CA GLN A 361 -12.69 13.29 8.10
C GLN A 361 -12.32 13.41 9.57
N ILE A 362 -12.13 14.65 10.02
CA ILE A 362 -11.82 14.98 11.42
C ILE A 362 -13.05 15.68 11.99
N VAL A 363 -13.45 15.32 13.21
CA VAL A 363 -14.61 15.89 13.90
C VAL A 363 -14.25 16.37 15.29
N GLN A 364 -14.89 17.45 15.70
CA GLN A 364 -14.91 17.95 17.06
C GLN A 364 -16.37 18.21 17.45
N GLY A 365 -16.77 17.95 18.67
CA GLY A 365 -18.17 18.14 19.04
C GLY A 365 -18.51 17.85 20.49
N ALA A 366 -19.81 17.65 20.71
CA ALA A 366 -20.40 17.39 22.02
C ALA A 366 -20.04 18.45 23.08
N LEU A 367 -19.97 19.73 22.66
CA LEU A 367 -19.76 20.83 23.60
C LEU A 367 -20.94 20.92 24.58
N GLU A 368 -20.63 21.04 25.87
CA GLU A 368 -21.61 21.17 26.94
C GLU A 368 -21.95 22.64 27.26
N ASP A 369 -22.98 22.83 28.08
CA ASP A 369 -23.39 24.13 28.66
C ASP A 369 -23.52 25.28 27.65
N ARG A 370 -22.74 26.35 27.78
CA ARG A 370 -22.78 27.53 26.91
C ARG A 370 -21.65 27.56 25.89
N ASN A 371 -20.89 26.47 25.77
CA ASN A 371 -19.77 26.40 24.84
C ASN A 371 -20.29 26.15 23.41
N VAL A 372 -19.93 27.00 22.46
CA VAL A 372 -20.37 26.89 21.06
C VAL A 372 -19.20 27.05 20.11
N TYR A 373 -19.24 26.36 18.98
CA TYR A 373 -18.30 26.66 17.90
C TYR A 373 -18.71 27.97 17.22
N ILE A 374 -17.72 28.79 16.88
CA ILE A 374 -17.91 30.08 16.20
C ILE A 374 -17.21 30.12 14.83
N ALA A 375 -16.26 29.24 14.61
CA ALA A 375 -15.64 29.03 13.31
C ALA A 375 -14.95 27.66 13.23
N GLN A 376 -14.54 27.29 12.02
CA GLN A 376 -13.71 26.12 11.76
C GLN A 376 -12.73 26.38 10.61
N THR A 377 -11.60 25.69 10.64
CA THR A 377 -10.58 25.72 9.58
C THR A 377 -9.94 24.35 9.40
N LEU A 378 -9.89 23.83 8.17
CA LEU A 378 -9.15 22.65 7.77
C LEU A 378 -8.01 23.06 6.85
N SER A 379 -6.78 22.79 7.26
CA SER A 379 -5.55 23.08 6.54
C SER A 379 -4.78 21.80 6.25
N GLY A 380 -3.81 21.87 5.33
CA GLY A 380 -2.88 20.77 5.10
C GLY A 380 -1.74 21.16 4.20
N ASP A 381 -0.67 20.37 4.26
CA ASP A 381 0.54 20.53 3.47
C ASP A 381 0.95 19.19 2.86
N LYS A 382 1.54 19.23 1.66
CA LYS A 382 1.98 18.06 0.87
C LYS A 382 0.91 16.98 0.70
N LEU A 383 -0.36 17.37 0.66
CA LEU A 383 -1.47 16.48 0.35
C LEU A 383 -1.46 16.13 -1.14
N THR A 384 -1.80 14.88 -1.47
CA THR A 384 -1.94 14.45 -2.87
C THR A 384 -3.36 14.67 -3.34
N LYS A 385 -3.53 15.46 -4.40
CA LYS A 385 -4.83 15.78 -4.99
C LYS A 385 -5.32 14.63 -5.86
N ARG A 386 -6.57 14.18 -5.67
CA ARG A 386 -7.21 13.18 -6.54
C ARG A 386 -7.87 13.80 -7.77
N ASN A 387 -8.71 14.83 -7.59
CA ASN A 387 -9.45 15.46 -8.69
C ASN A 387 -9.53 16.99 -8.58
N ASN A 388 -10.32 17.51 -7.64
CA ASN A 388 -10.58 18.94 -7.43
C ASN A 388 -9.95 19.44 -6.13
N ASP A 389 -9.80 20.76 -5.96
CA ASP A 389 -9.11 21.37 -4.81
C ASP A 389 -10.00 21.59 -3.57
N TRP A 390 -11.21 21.04 -3.57
CA TRP A 390 -12.19 21.34 -2.53
C TRP A 390 -12.12 20.36 -1.37
N ILE A 391 -12.36 20.90 -0.18
CA ILE A 391 -12.66 20.14 1.03
C ILE A 391 -14.16 20.19 1.30
N SER A 392 -14.62 19.46 2.31
CA SER A 392 -16.02 19.52 2.75
C SER A 392 -16.09 19.77 4.23
N TYR A 393 -16.91 20.73 4.64
CA TYR A 393 -17.24 20.97 6.03
C TYR A 393 -18.60 20.41 6.40
N PHE A 394 -18.75 20.04 7.66
CA PHE A 394 -20.02 19.60 8.24
C PHE A 394 -20.19 20.24 9.60
N VAL A 395 -21.42 20.55 9.97
CA VAL A 395 -21.73 21.18 11.26
C VAL A 395 -22.99 20.57 11.85
N THR A 396 -23.14 20.65 13.16
CA THR A 396 -24.37 20.26 13.85
C THR A 396 -24.98 21.45 14.56
N LEU A 397 -26.21 21.79 14.16
CA LEU A 397 -27.03 22.82 14.78
C LEU A 397 -28.12 22.14 15.65
N ILE A 398 -27.89 22.06 16.97
CA ILE A 398 -28.83 21.39 17.89
C ILE A 398 -29.68 22.37 18.70
N PRO A 399 -30.92 22.02 19.06
CA PRO A 399 -31.71 22.78 20.02
C PRO A 399 -31.05 22.94 21.38
N HIS A 400 -31.40 24.01 22.09
CA HIS A 400 -30.99 24.22 23.46
C HIS A 400 -31.40 23.05 24.37
N GLY A 401 -30.43 22.52 25.12
CA GLY A 401 -30.63 21.45 26.10
C GLY A 401 -30.59 20.03 25.53
N ASP A 402 -30.47 19.87 24.22
CA ASP A 402 -30.25 18.56 23.59
C ASP A 402 -28.77 18.16 23.66
N ILE A 403 -28.50 16.85 23.62
CA ILE A 403 -27.16 16.26 23.68
C ILE A 403 -26.83 15.54 22.36
N ILE A 404 -25.56 15.54 21.98
CA ILE A 404 -25.06 14.75 20.85
C ILE A 404 -24.76 13.33 21.35
N VAL A 405 -25.49 12.34 20.83
CA VAL A 405 -25.31 10.92 21.20
C VAL A 405 -24.24 10.25 20.34
N ASP A 406 -24.12 10.66 19.08
CA ASP A 406 -23.14 10.15 18.13
C ASP A 406 -22.69 11.32 17.26
N LEU A 407 -21.39 11.64 17.31
CA LEU A 407 -20.79 12.76 16.57
C LEU A 407 -21.05 12.63 15.07
N TRP A 408 -20.80 11.46 14.50
CA TRP A 408 -20.87 11.23 13.05
C TRP A 408 -22.31 11.25 12.55
N ALA A 409 -23.23 10.67 13.31
CA ALA A 409 -24.65 10.67 12.96
C ALA A 409 -25.31 12.06 13.10
N ALA A 410 -24.77 12.93 13.95
CA ALA A 410 -25.31 14.26 14.19
C ALA A 410 -24.85 15.31 13.17
N LEU A 411 -23.77 15.06 12.42
CA LEU A 411 -23.24 16.01 11.45
C LEU A 411 -24.25 16.27 10.32
N THR A 412 -24.65 17.53 10.16
CA THR A 412 -25.49 17.95 9.05
C THR A 412 -24.60 18.31 7.85
N PRO A 413 -24.88 17.79 6.64
CA PRO A 413 -24.17 18.19 5.43
C PRO A 413 -24.24 19.69 5.22
N HIS A 414 -23.10 20.36 5.38
CA HIS A 414 -22.91 21.75 4.98
C HIS A 414 -21.72 21.84 4.05
N SER A 415 -21.81 21.14 2.90
CA SER A 415 -20.73 21.07 1.93
C SER A 415 -20.56 22.42 1.22
N THR A 416 -19.80 23.32 1.82
CA THR A 416 -19.17 24.39 1.08
C THR A 416 -17.92 23.81 0.42
N ASN A 417 -17.83 23.97 -0.90
CA ASN A 417 -16.62 23.64 -1.66
C ASN A 417 -15.59 24.75 -1.42
N ASP A 418 -15.07 24.79 -0.20
CA ASP A 418 -14.10 25.80 0.19
C ASP A 418 -12.68 25.34 -0.18
N PRO A 419 -11.79 26.27 -0.55
CA PRO A 419 -10.36 26.03 -0.59
C PRO A 419 -9.82 25.57 0.78
N LEU A 420 -8.83 24.68 0.74
CA LEU A 420 -8.06 24.29 1.91
C LEU A 420 -7.46 25.53 2.60
N GLY A 421 -7.50 25.55 3.94
CA GLY A 421 -6.96 26.61 4.78
C GLY A 421 -7.86 27.84 4.92
N GLN A 422 -9.05 27.86 4.30
CA GLN A 422 -9.99 28.94 4.49
C GLN A 422 -10.75 28.78 5.81
N ARG A 423 -10.69 29.83 6.65
CA ARG A 423 -11.52 29.96 7.86
C ARG A 423 -12.98 30.19 7.50
N VAL A 424 -13.86 29.38 8.07
CA VAL A 424 -15.32 29.49 7.91
C VAL A 424 -15.93 29.98 9.21
N ALA A 425 -16.35 31.25 9.24
CA ALA A 425 -17.03 31.86 10.39
C ALA A 425 -18.52 31.50 10.40
N PHE A 426 -19.06 31.26 11.59
CA PHE A 426 -20.49 30.99 11.78
C PHE A 426 -21.28 32.26 12.12
N ILE A 427 -22.60 32.15 11.93
CA ILE A 427 -23.53 33.23 12.26
C ILE A 427 -23.78 33.22 13.77
N GLY A 428 -23.42 34.32 14.44
CA GLY A 428 -23.48 34.48 15.89
C GLY A 428 -22.14 34.13 16.56
N SER A 429 -21.59 35.09 17.30
CA SER A 429 -20.24 35.03 17.89
C SER A 429 -20.18 34.40 19.29
N ASN A 430 -21.33 34.10 19.87
CA ASN A 430 -21.46 33.49 21.19
C ASN A 430 -22.78 32.72 21.29
N TYR A 431 -22.96 32.04 22.41
CA TYR A 431 -24.14 31.23 22.70
C TYR A 431 -25.46 32.00 22.57
N GLU A 432 -25.57 33.18 23.18
CA GLU A 432 -26.81 33.99 23.17
C GLU A 432 -27.17 34.45 21.77
N GLU A 433 -26.21 34.95 21.00
CA GLU A 433 -26.40 35.38 19.61
C GLU A 433 -26.83 34.23 18.71
N GLN A 434 -26.16 33.07 18.79
CA GLN A 434 -26.53 31.91 18.01
C GLN A 434 -27.94 31.44 18.35
N ASN A 435 -28.27 31.37 19.64
CA ASN A 435 -29.59 30.96 20.10
C ASN A 435 -30.71 31.90 19.59
N GLU A 436 -30.46 33.20 19.53
CA GLU A 436 -31.40 34.17 18.94
C GLU A 436 -31.49 34.02 17.42
N MET A 437 -30.35 33.97 16.72
CA MET A 437 -30.29 33.97 15.25
C MET A 437 -30.78 32.66 14.63
N HIS A 438 -30.62 31.53 15.31
CA HIS A 438 -30.99 30.20 14.82
C HIS A 438 -32.27 29.64 15.46
N GLY A 439 -33.05 30.50 16.13
CA GLY A 439 -34.37 30.15 16.65
C GLY A 439 -34.34 29.05 17.72
N GLY A 440 -33.45 29.18 18.71
CA GLY A 440 -33.32 28.24 19.82
C GLY A 440 -32.26 27.15 19.62
N LYS A 441 -31.36 27.29 18.65
CA LYS A 441 -30.32 26.30 18.32
C LYS A 441 -28.93 26.91 18.31
N VAL A 442 -27.90 26.06 18.47
CA VAL A 442 -26.49 26.48 18.52
C VAL A 442 -25.57 25.45 17.86
N TYR A 443 -24.38 25.87 17.40
CA TYR A 443 -23.39 24.99 16.77
C TYR A 443 -22.63 24.19 17.83
N ARG A 444 -22.75 22.85 17.81
CA ARG A 444 -22.19 21.96 18.85
C ARG A 444 -21.26 20.87 18.34
N SER A 445 -21.13 20.75 17.03
CA SER A 445 -20.12 19.92 16.40
C SER A 445 -19.74 20.51 15.05
N VAL A 446 -18.49 20.33 14.69
CA VAL A 446 -17.85 20.78 13.46
C VAL A 446 -16.97 19.67 12.93
N SER A 447 -16.80 19.60 11.62
CA SER A 447 -15.96 18.61 10.98
C SER A 447 -15.42 19.11 9.65
N GLY A 448 -14.18 18.73 9.35
CA GLY A 448 -13.54 18.92 8.05
C GLY A 448 -13.18 17.59 7.42
N ALA A 449 -13.46 17.44 6.11
CA ALA A 449 -13.17 16.24 5.34
C ALA A 449 -12.28 16.53 4.13
N LEU A 450 -11.20 15.77 4.00
CA LEU A 450 -10.28 15.73 2.87
C LEU A 450 -10.82 14.89 1.71
N THR A 451 -12.08 15.11 1.31
CA THR A 451 -12.77 14.24 0.33
C THR A 451 -12.03 14.08 -1.00
N GLN A 452 -11.24 15.06 -1.45
CA GLN A 452 -10.47 15.00 -2.71
C GLN A 452 -8.95 14.96 -2.50
N TRP A 453 -8.50 14.78 -1.26
CA TRP A 453 -7.10 14.84 -0.89
C TRP A 453 -6.69 13.59 -0.12
N ASP A 454 -5.52 13.06 -0.46
CA ASP A 454 -4.97 11.87 0.17
C ASP A 454 -3.71 12.24 0.97
N LEU A 455 -3.56 11.63 2.16
CA LEU A 455 -2.29 11.60 2.88
C LEU A 455 -1.57 10.30 2.49
N ARG A 456 -0.53 10.40 1.67
CA ARG A 456 0.20 9.22 1.15
C ARG A 456 1.73 9.33 1.16
N ILE A 457 2.31 10.50 1.42
CA ILE A 457 3.75 10.72 1.40
C ILE A 457 4.26 11.25 2.74
N GLU A 458 5.52 10.96 3.06
CA GLU A 458 6.14 11.46 4.28
C GLU A 458 6.17 13.00 4.34
N GLY A 459 5.87 13.51 5.54
CA GLY A 459 5.72 14.94 5.82
C GLY A 459 4.38 15.53 5.38
N ALA A 460 3.52 14.77 4.67
CA ALA A 460 2.13 15.19 4.45
C ALA A 460 1.42 15.35 5.78
N ASN A 461 0.63 16.41 5.92
CA ASN A 461 -0.10 16.67 7.14
C ASN A 461 -1.40 17.41 6.90
N THR A 462 -2.29 17.29 7.87
CA THR A 462 -3.52 18.08 7.94
C THR A 462 -3.76 18.53 9.37
N ASN A 463 -4.37 19.71 9.50
CA ASN A 463 -4.74 20.33 10.76
C ASN A 463 -6.21 20.74 10.65
N PHE A 464 -7.02 20.37 11.64
CA PHE A 464 -8.38 20.88 11.81
C PHE A 464 -8.50 21.66 13.12
N VAL A 465 -8.91 22.93 13.01
CA VAL A 465 -9.16 23.83 14.13
C VAL A 465 -10.65 24.12 14.24
N GLY A 466 -11.23 23.89 15.42
CA GLY A 466 -12.52 24.42 15.82
C GLY A 466 -12.34 25.55 16.82
N GLU A 467 -12.89 26.72 16.50
CA GLU A 467 -12.83 27.90 17.36
C GLU A 467 -14.09 27.92 18.23
N ILE A 468 -13.91 28.02 19.54
CA ILE A 468 -14.94 27.81 20.55
C ILE A 468 -15.07 29.05 21.41
N ASN A 469 -16.29 29.60 21.48
CA ASN A 469 -16.64 30.57 22.50
C ASN A 469 -17.20 29.81 23.72
N SER A 470 -16.55 29.99 24.86
CA SER A 470 -16.89 29.42 26.16
C SER A 470 -17.67 30.39 27.02
N GLY A 471 -18.66 29.87 27.75
CA GLY A 471 -19.47 30.68 28.67
C GLY A 471 -18.82 30.94 30.03
N ASP A 472 -17.89 30.08 30.45
CA ASP A 472 -17.32 30.06 31.81
C ASP A 472 -15.81 29.82 31.86
N GLY A 473 -15.16 29.62 30.71
CA GLY A 473 -13.73 29.40 30.59
C GLY A 473 -13.30 27.94 30.72
N TYR A 474 -14.24 27.00 30.84
CA TYR A 474 -13.95 25.57 30.79
C TYR A 474 -14.58 24.95 29.55
N VAL A 475 -13.80 24.16 28.81
CA VAL A 475 -14.30 23.42 27.65
C VAL A 475 -13.91 21.95 27.78
N SER A 476 -14.91 21.08 27.65
CA SER A 476 -14.77 19.65 27.41
C SER A 476 -15.45 19.32 26.08
N LEU A 477 -14.81 18.50 25.27
CA LEU A 477 -15.31 18.10 23.96
C LEU A 477 -15.01 16.64 23.65
N MET A 478 -15.74 16.11 22.68
CA MET A 478 -15.38 14.87 22.00
C MET A 478 -14.65 15.19 20.69
N TRP A 479 -13.64 14.40 20.38
CA TRP A 479 -12.90 14.45 19.11
C TRP A 479 -12.97 13.09 18.41
N GLY A 480 -12.70 13.07 17.11
CA GLY A 480 -12.55 11.82 16.39
C GLY A 480 -12.10 11.99 14.94
N TYR A 481 -11.79 10.87 14.31
CA TYR A 481 -11.56 10.80 12.87
C TYR A 481 -12.15 9.53 12.25
N GLU A 482 -12.60 9.64 10.99
CA GLU A 482 -12.91 8.51 10.11
C GLU A 482 -12.00 8.59 8.87
N THR A 483 -11.47 7.45 8.42
CA THR A 483 -10.71 7.39 7.16
C THR A 483 -10.79 6.00 6.52
N THR A 484 -10.58 5.95 5.22
CA THR A 484 -10.30 4.70 4.50
C THR A 484 -8.80 4.56 4.31
N VAL A 485 -8.19 3.57 4.97
CA VAL A 485 -6.78 3.22 4.80
C VAL A 485 -6.66 2.26 3.63
N GLY A 486 -5.91 2.63 2.59
CA GLY A 486 -5.70 1.85 1.37
C GLY A 486 -4.27 1.31 1.24
N SER A 487 -4.16 0.10 0.72
CA SER A 487 -2.92 -0.59 0.37
C SER A 487 -2.85 -0.81 -1.14
N ASN A 488 -1.62 -0.87 -1.67
CA ASN A 488 -1.33 -1.26 -3.05
C ASN A 488 -0.75 -2.68 -3.14
N LEU A 489 -0.65 -3.39 -2.00
CA LEU A 489 0.01 -4.68 -1.87
C LEU A 489 -0.83 -5.84 -2.38
#